data_AF-A0A359MUD5-F1
#
_entry.id   AF-A0A359MUD5-F1
#
_cell.length_a   1.000
_cell.length_b   1.000
_cell.length_c   1.000
_cell.angle_alpha   90.00
_cell.angle_beta   90.00
_cell.angle_gamma   90.00
#
_symmetry.space_group_name_H-M   'P 1'
#
loop_
_entity.id
_entity.type
_entity.pdbx_description
1 polymer ?
#
loop_
_entity_poly.entity_id
_entity_poly.type
_entity_poly.pdbx_seq_one_letter_code
_entity_poly.pdbx_strand_id
1 'polypeptide(L)'
;VNTDPKVPYYYGAFNGIQTITSFKYSSGGEVGVVSLEKDKINVRVANNYRQTAIVFNSPINFDQLSTLTIRYDASLIESGSGSTILEFGVFRNKVTDYIWSSSDGFNPNLGTKLASNIEFGTGGDFTSSVASATGNAYLYLFFTGVGAITNIKIVRFD
;
A
#
# COMPACT_ATOMS: atom_id res chain seq x y z
N VAL A 1 21.26 2.96 -2.16
CA VAL A 1 19.92 3.14 -2.76
C VAL A 1 19.66 1.93 -3.66
N ASN A 2 18.70 1.09 -3.32
CA ASN A 2 18.23 0.00 -4.18
C ASN A 2 17.31 0.61 -5.24
N THR A 3 17.83 0.72 -6.45
CA THR A 3 17.12 1.20 -7.63
C THR A 3 16.54 0.07 -8.46
N ASP A 4 16.85 -1.19 -8.10
CA ASP A 4 16.31 -2.35 -8.76
C ASP A 4 15.01 -2.80 -8.06
N PRO A 5 13.84 -2.58 -8.68
CA PRO A 5 12.57 -2.99 -8.10
C PRO A 5 12.40 -4.52 -8.01
N LYS A 6 13.23 -5.31 -8.70
CA LYS A 6 13.20 -6.78 -8.61
C LYS A 6 13.91 -7.32 -7.37
N VAL A 7 14.78 -6.52 -6.76
CA VAL A 7 15.31 -6.85 -5.44
C VAL A 7 14.18 -6.64 -4.43
N PRO A 8 13.76 -7.70 -3.70
CA PRO A 8 12.63 -7.59 -2.80
C PRO A 8 12.88 -6.52 -1.74
N TYR A 9 11.86 -5.71 -1.50
CA TYR A 9 11.91 -4.71 -0.46
C TYR A 9 11.68 -5.40 0.90
N TYR A 10 12.79 -5.67 1.58
CA TYR A 10 12.82 -6.12 2.97
C TYR A 10 12.90 -4.92 3.92
N TYR A 11 12.53 -5.15 5.19
CA TYR A 11 12.58 -4.18 6.30
C TYR A 11 13.80 -3.23 6.33
N GLY A 12 15.00 -3.71 5.96
CA GLY A 12 16.21 -2.88 5.89
C GLY A 12 16.29 -1.89 4.72
N ALA A 13 15.54 -2.11 3.64
CA ALA A 13 15.47 -1.21 2.49
C ALA A 13 14.50 -0.04 2.72
N PHE A 14 13.42 -0.25 3.49
CA PHE A 14 12.43 0.80 3.79
C PHE A 14 12.97 1.90 4.73
N ASN A 15 13.90 1.56 5.63
CA ASN A 15 14.43 2.51 6.61
C ASN A 15 15.59 3.39 6.09
N GLY A 16 16.15 3.09 4.91
CA GLY A 16 17.32 3.83 4.39
C GLY A 16 17.32 4.14 2.89
N ILE A 17 16.41 3.55 2.11
CA ILE A 17 16.43 3.64 0.64
C ILE A 17 15.09 4.16 0.08
N GLN A 18 13.96 3.76 0.67
CA GLN A 18 12.63 4.23 0.30
C GLN A 18 11.85 4.53 1.58
N THR A 19 11.80 5.82 1.94
CA THR A 19 10.95 6.25 3.04
C THR A 19 9.49 5.95 2.70
N ILE A 20 8.71 5.53 3.70
CA ILE A 20 7.28 5.29 3.56
C ILE A 20 6.54 6.45 4.20
N THR A 21 5.55 7.00 3.50
CA THR A 21 4.63 7.99 4.06
C THR A 21 3.25 7.36 4.19
N SER A 22 2.61 7.55 5.35
CA SER A 22 1.21 7.17 5.56
C SER A 22 0.28 8.33 5.22
N PHE A 23 -0.89 7.99 4.68
CA PHE A 23 -1.92 8.94 4.30
C PHE A 23 -3.29 8.52 4.80
N LYS A 24 -4.15 9.54 4.93
CA LYS A 24 -5.60 9.35 4.96
C LYS A 24 -6.03 8.95 3.56
N TYR A 25 -6.77 7.86 3.45
CA TYR A 25 -7.43 7.57 2.19
C TYR A 25 -8.56 8.57 1.94
N SER A 26 -9.41 8.90 2.92
CA SER A 26 -10.48 9.89 2.77
C SER A 26 -10.09 11.32 3.21
N SER A 27 -10.59 12.35 2.50
CA SER A 27 -10.49 13.75 2.92
C SER A 27 -11.16 13.96 4.28
N GLY A 28 -10.38 14.26 5.32
CA GLY A 28 -10.89 14.52 6.67
C GLY A 28 -11.06 13.31 7.58
N GLY A 29 -10.71 12.08 7.15
CA GLY A 29 -10.74 10.89 8.02
C GLY A 29 -9.64 10.87 9.10
N GLU A 30 -9.56 9.80 9.89
CA GLU A 30 -8.43 9.59 10.81
C GLU A 30 -7.32 8.78 10.10
N VAL A 31 -6.04 9.13 10.33
CA VAL A 31 -4.94 8.28 9.86
C VAL A 31 -4.82 7.12 10.85
N GLY A 32 -4.74 5.89 10.35
CA GLY A 32 -4.25 4.78 11.14
C GLY A 32 -2.81 4.99 11.58
N VAL A 33 -2.34 4.18 12.53
CA VAL A 33 -0.95 4.24 12.96
C VAL A 33 -0.12 3.39 12.01
N VAL A 34 0.97 3.95 11.51
CA VAL A 34 1.97 3.22 10.73
C VAL A 34 3.29 3.27 11.48
N SER A 35 3.80 2.12 11.87
CA SER A 35 5.11 1.98 12.51
C SER A 35 6.01 1.06 11.68
N LEU A 36 7.28 1.43 11.62
CA LEU A 36 8.33 0.56 11.07
C LEU A 36 8.87 -0.27 12.25
N GLU A 37 8.70 -1.58 12.18
CA GLU A 37 9.12 -2.54 13.21
C GLU A 37 10.06 -3.58 12.61
N LYS A 38 10.89 -4.22 13.44
CA LYS A 38 11.80 -5.27 12.98
C LYS A 38 11.08 -6.28 12.08
N ASP A 39 11.53 -6.35 10.83
CA ASP A 39 11.08 -7.26 9.77
C ASP A 39 9.69 -6.99 9.18
N LYS A 40 9.03 -5.86 9.51
CA LYS A 40 7.69 -5.54 9.01
C LYS A 40 7.32 -4.05 9.04
N ILE A 41 6.36 -3.66 8.20
CA ILE A 41 5.61 -2.41 8.35
C ILE A 41 4.31 -2.77 9.05
N ASN A 42 4.10 -2.24 10.25
CA ASN A 42 2.85 -2.43 10.97
C ASN A 42 1.89 -1.28 10.62
N VAL A 43 0.70 -1.63 10.17
CA VAL A 43 -0.37 -0.70 9.86
C VAL A 43 -1.57 -1.05 10.73
N ARG A 44 -1.97 -0.14 11.60
CA ARG A 44 -3.17 -0.24 12.42
C ARG A 44 -4.23 0.71 11.89
N VAL A 45 -5.31 0.16 11.34
CA VAL A 45 -6.41 0.97 10.81
C VAL A 45 -7.37 1.35 11.94
N ALA A 46 -7.75 2.62 12.00
CA ALA A 46 -8.68 3.13 13.02
C ALA A 46 -10.14 2.65 12.80
N ASN A 47 -10.59 2.47 11.55
CA ASN A 47 -11.96 2.03 11.21
C ASN A 47 -12.10 1.39 9.79
N ASN A 48 -13.34 1.24 9.31
CA ASN A 48 -13.78 0.16 8.41
C ASN A 48 -13.75 0.48 6.90
N TYR A 49 -13.65 1.74 6.47
CA TYR A 49 -14.08 2.12 5.10
C TYR A 49 -12.95 2.61 4.15
N ARG A 50 -11.75 2.03 4.27
CA ARG A 50 -10.48 2.50 3.64
C ARG A 50 -10.06 3.84 4.23
N GLN A 51 -9.24 3.81 5.27
CA GLN A 51 -8.78 5.06 5.89
C GLN A 51 -7.28 5.25 5.91
N THR A 52 -6.51 4.17 5.82
CA THR A 52 -5.06 4.26 5.81
C THR A 52 -4.53 3.74 4.50
N ALA A 53 -3.65 4.51 3.89
CA ALA A 53 -2.79 4.03 2.83
C ALA A 53 -1.34 4.33 3.17
N ILE A 54 -0.42 3.54 2.65
CA ILE A 54 1.00 3.88 2.66
C ILE A 54 1.48 4.02 1.23
N VAL A 55 2.42 4.95 0.99
CA VAL A 55 3.09 5.10 -0.30
C VAL A 55 4.59 4.86 -0.15
N PHE A 56 5.18 4.37 -1.23
CA PHE A 56 6.63 4.32 -1.39
C PHE A 56 7.09 5.69 -1.88
N ASN A 57 8.02 6.36 -1.20
CA ASN A 57 8.35 7.77 -1.52
C ASN A 57 9.15 7.96 -2.80
N SER A 58 9.78 6.92 -3.32
CA SER A 58 10.48 6.96 -4.60
C SER A 58 9.63 6.27 -5.66
N PRO A 59 9.54 6.83 -6.88
CA PRO A 59 8.86 6.15 -7.96
C PRO A 59 9.61 4.87 -8.36
N ILE A 60 8.85 3.87 -8.80
CA ILE A 60 9.32 2.59 -9.31
C ILE A 60 9.16 2.62 -10.84
N ASN A 61 10.18 2.16 -11.57
CA ASN A 61 10.05 1.95 -13.01
C ASN A 61 9.38 0.60 -13.28
N PHE A 62 8.21 0.63 -13.94
CA PHE A 62 7.40 -0.55 -14.25
C PHE A 62 7.63 -1.17 -15.64
N ASP A 63 8.50 -0.61 -16.48
CA ASP A 63 8.66 -1.03 -17.90
C ASP A 63 9.05 -2.51 -18.08
N GLN A 64 9.63 -3.14 -17.06
CA GLN A 64 10.11 -4.53 -17.09
C GLN A 64 9.53 -5.38 -15.96
N LEU A 65 8.43 -4.91 -15.34
CA LEU A 65 7.76 -5.57 -14.22
C LEU A 65 6.43 -6.16 -14.68
N SER A 66 6.21 -7.41 -14.33
CA SER A 66 5.04 -8.18 -14.72
C SER A 66 4.12 -8.46 -13.54
N THR A 67 4.72 -8.73 -12.37
CA THR A 67 3.98 -9.08 -11.16
C THR A 67 4.43 -8.25 -9.97
N LEU A 68 3.51 -8.09 -9.02
CA LEU A 68 3.72 -7.56 -7.69
C LEU A 68 3.29 -8.64 -6.71
N THR A 69 4.17 -9.01 -5.79
CA THR A 69 3.87 -9.88 -4.66
C THR A 69 4.02 -9.10 -3.36
N ILE A 70 2.98 -9.11 -2.54
CA ILE A 70 2.95 -8.54 -1.20
C ILE A 70 2.75 -9.67 -0.21
N ARG A 71 3.74 -9.93 0.64
CA ARG A 71 3.61 -10.86 1.76
C ARG A 71 3.14 -10.11 2.99
N TYR A 72 2.00 -10.53 3.54
CA TYR A 72 1.44 -9.90 4.72
C TYR A 72 0.82 -10.91 5.68
N ASP A 73 0.60 -10.48 6.91
CA ASP A 73 -0.35 -11.09 7.83
C ASP A 73 -1.25 -10.01 8.41
N ALA A 74 -2.50 -10.37 8.67
CA ALA A 74 -3.47 -9.46 9.20
C ALA A 74 -4.29 -10.11 10.31
N SER A 75 -4.53 -9.35 11.38
CA SER A 75 -5.40 -9.75 12.48
C SER A 75 -6.42 -8.66 12.75
N LEU A 76 -7.62 -9.07 13.12
CA LEU A 76 -8.66 -8.17 13.61
C LEU A 76 -8.50 -8.04 15.12
N ILE A 77 -8.40 -6.81 15.61
CA ILE A 77 -8.39 -6.54 17.06
C ILE A 77 -9.81 -6.66 17.64
N GLU A 78 -10.85 -6.37 16.85
CA GLU A 78 -12.23 -6.46 17.29
C GLU A 78 -12.93 -7.66 16.64
N SER A 79 -13.66 -8.42 17.45
CA SER A 79 -14.47 -9.57 17.05
C SER A 79 -15.67 -9.12 16.22
N GLY A 80 -15.41 -8.71 14.98
CA GLY A 80 -16.39 -8.44 13.95
C GLY A 80 -16.03 -9.23 12.69
N SER A 81 -17.02 -9.58 11.89
CA SER A 81 -16.91 -10.39 10.66
C SER A 81 -16.17 -9.70 9.49
N GLY A 82 -15.31 -8.71 9.76
CA GLY A 82 -14.63 -7.95 8.72
C GLY A 82 -13.38 -8.68 8.24
N SER A 83 -13.32 -9.13 6.99
CA SER A 83 -12.02 -9.51 6.39
C SER A 83 -11.10 -8.29 6.32
N THR A 84 -9.80 -8.47 6.59
CA THR A 84 -8.84 -7.43 6.22
C THR A 84 -8.80 -7.34 4.70
N ILE A 85 -8.86 -6.11 4.20
CA ILE A 85 -8.76 -5.85 2.77
C ILE A 85 -7.45 -5.13 2.54
N LEU A 86 -6.60 -5.73 1.72
CA LEU A 86 -5.40 -5.12 1.18
C LEU A 86 -5.64 -4.84 -0.29
N GLU A 87 -5.69 -3.57 -0.66
CA GLU A 87 -5.65 -3.16 -2.07
C GLU A 87 -4.28 -2.56 -2.37
N PHE A 88 -3.75 -2.80 -3.57
CA PHE A 88 -2.70 -1.94 -4.08
C PHE A 88 -3.21 -1.08 -5.23
N GLY A 89 -2.57 0.06 -5.43
CA GLY A 89 -2.73 0.87 -6.63
C GLY A 89 -1.41 1.48 -7.08
N VAL A 90 -1.21 1.51 -8.39
CA VAL A 90 -0.06 2.14 -9.04
C VAL A 90 -0.53 3.42 -9.71
N PHE A 91 0.01 4.56 -9.30
CA PHE A 91 -0.41 5.88 -9.77
C PHE A 91 0.78 6.69 -10.28
N ARG A 92 0.55 7.55 -11.26
CA ARG A 92 1.62 8.38 -11.86
C ARG A 92 2.30 9.29 -10.84
N ASN A 93 1.54 9.83 -9.90
CA ASN A 93 2.03 10.84 -8.98
C ASN A 93 1.89 10.41 -7.52
N LYS A 94 2.73 11.04 -6.70
CA LYS A 94 2.59 11.03 -5.26
C LYS A 94 1.77 12.25 -4.81
N VAL A 95 0.75 12.04 -3.99
CA VAL A 95 0.04 13.12 -3.28
C VAL A 95 0.61 13.32 -1.88
N THR A 96 0.37 14.47 -1.28
CA THR A 96 0.86 14.81 0.08
C THR A 96 -0.26 14.98 1.10
N ASP A 97 -1.52 14.90 0.68
CA ASP A 97 -2.72 15.20 1.47
C ASP A 97 -3.65 13.98 1.62
N TYR A 98 -4.58 13.78 0.67
CA TYR A 98 -5.59 12.73 0.68
C TYR A 98 -5.55 11.94 -0.64
N ILE A 99 -5.99 10.69 -0.62
CA ILE A 99 -5.98 9.84 -1.83
C ILE A 99 -7.37 9.77 -2.47
N TRP A 100 -8.43 9.93 -1.70
CA TRP A 100 -9.82 9.88 -2.13
C TRP A 100 -10.67 10.87 -1.32
N SER A 101 -11.69 11.43 -1.92
CA SER A 101 -12.71 12.25 -1.28
C SER A 101 -14.09 11.71 -1.64
N SER A 102 -15.04 11.78 -0.70
CA SER A 102 -16.43 11.39 -0.94
C SER A 102 -17.14 12.28 -1.97
N SER A 103 -16.68 13.52 -2.16
CA SER A 103 -17.22 14.45 -3.15
C SER A 103 -16.68 14.21 -4.56
N ASP A 104 -15.37 13.95 -4.68
CA ASP A 104 -14.64 14.06 -5.95
C ASP A 104 -14.02 12.74 -6.42
N GLY A 105 -14.16 11.67 -5.64
CA GLY A 105 -13.51 10.40 -5.93
C GLY A 105 -12.01 10.44 -5.64
N PHE A 106 -11.20 9.72 -6.43
CA PHE A 106 -9.74 9.74 -6.27
C PHE A 106 -9.20 11.16 -6.43
N ASN A 107 -8.22 11.53 -5.58
CA ASN A 107 -7.54 12.82 -5.69
C ASN A 107 -6.97 12.97 -7.11
N PRO A 108 -7.41 13.99 -7.87
CA PRO A 108 -6.98 14.15 -9.26
C PRO A 108 -5.46 14.30 -9.39
N ASN A 109 -4.77 14.77 -8.34
CA ASN A 109 -3.33 14.93 -8.33
C ASN A 109 -2.55 13.60 -8.31
N LEU A 110 -3.21 12.46 -8.04
CA LEU A 110 -2.61 11.12 -8.21
C LEU A 110 -2.25 10.83 -9.66
N GLY A 111 -2.89 11.54 -10.61
CA GLY A 111 -2.76 11.29 -12.03
C GLY A 111 -3.36 9.94 -12.42
N THR A 112 -2.87 9.37 -13.53
CA THR A 112 -3.41 8.13 -14.07
C THR A 112 -3.14 6.94 -13.15
N LYS A 113 -4.19 6.16 -12.86
CA LYS A 113 -4.08 4.83 -12.26
C LYS A 113 -3.70 3.81 -13.32
N LEU A 114 -2.59 3.10 -13.13
CA LEU A 114 -2.00 2.17 -14.10
C LEU A 114 -2.34 0.70 -13.82
N ALA A 115 -2.46 0.36 -12.55
CA ALA A 115 -2.82 -0.97 -12.09
C ALA A 115 -3.43 -0.88 -10.68
N SER A 116 -4.32 -1.80 -10.35
CA SER A 116 -4.84 -1.99 -8.99
C SER A 116 -5.45 -3.37 -8.85
N ASN A 117 -5.33 -3.98 -7.68
CA ASN A 117 -6.09 -5.18 -7.35
C ASN A 117 -6.31 -5.27 -5.83
N ILE A 118 -7.29 -6.06 -5.44
CA ILE A 118 -7.77 -6.19 -4.07
C ILE A 118 -7.64 -7.66 -3.63
N GLU A 119 -7.07 -7.86 -2.45
CA GLU A 119 -7.02 -9.13 -1.76
C GLU A 119 -7.92 -9.10 -0.52
N PHE A 120 -8.66 -10.19 -0.30
CA PHE A 120 -9.44 -10.44 0.89
C PHE A 120 -8.82 -11.59 1.66
N GLY A 121 -8.35 -11.34 2.87
CA GLY A 121 -7.73 -12.42 3.65
C GLY A 121 -7.13 -11.96 4.96
N THR A 122 -6.53 -12.93 5.65
CA THR A 122 -5.81 -12.73 6.92
C THR A 122 -4.30 -12.84 6.76
N GLY A 123 -3.80 -12.98 5.53
CA GLY A 123 -2.38 -13.07 5.24
C GLY A 123 -2.01 -14.09 4.16
N GLY A 124 -0.73 -14.15 3.86
CA GLY A 124 -0.15 -14.94 2.78
C GLY A 124 0.55 -14.07 1.74
N ASP A 125 0.74 -14.64 0.55
CA ASP A 125 1.30 -13.94 -0.60
C ASP A 125 0.16 -13.45 -1.51
N PHE A 126 -0.10 -12.15 -1.48
CA PHE A 126 -0.94 -11.51 -2.47
C PHE A 126 -0.12 -11.23 -3.72
N THR A 127 -0.35 -11.98 -4.80
CA THR A 127 0.34 -11.81 -6.08
C THR A 127 -0.63 -11.32 -7.13
N SER A 128 -0.25 -10.27 -7.85
CA SER A 128 -1.07 -9.69 -8.91
C SER A 128 -0.26 -9.18 -10.08
N SER A 129 -0.89 -9.09 -11.24
CA SER A 129 -0.26 -8.52 -12.43
C SER A 129 -0.14 -6.99 -12.31
N VAL A 130 1.02 -6.47 -12.68
CA VAL A 130 1.29 -5.05 -12.92
C VAL A 130 1.80 -4.81 -14.34
N ALA A 131 1.71 -5.81 -15.23
CA ALA A 131 2.24 -5.78 -16.59
C ALA A 131 1.65 -4.68 -17.48
N SER A 132 0.49 -4.11 -17.11
CA SER A 132 -0.10 -2.96 -17.81
C SER A 132 0.50 -1.62 -17.38
N ALA A 133 1.23 -1.56 -16.26
CA ALA A 133 1.90 -0.36 -15.80
C ALA A 133 3.22 -0.17 -16.56
N THR A 134 3.50 1.07 -16.96
CA THR A 134 4.71 1.43 -17.71
C THR A 134 5.31 2.72 -17.15
N GLY A 135 6.62 2.89 -17.29
CA GLY A 135 7.39 4.03 -16.84
C GLY A 135 7.43 4.17 -15.31
N ASN A 136 7.83 5.37 -14.86
CA ASN A 136 7.90 5.69 -13.44
C ASN A 136 6.51 5.94 -12.85
N ALA A 137 6.21 5.29 -11.72
CA ALA A 137 4.96 5.44 -10.97
C ALA A 137 5.16 5.10 -9.48
N TYR A 138 4.18 5.44 -8.64
CA TYR A 138 4.19 5.23 -7.20
C TYR A 138 3.27 4.09 -6.80
N LEU A 139 3.76 3.21 -5.93
CA LEU A 139 2.97 2.15 -5.31
C LEU A 139 2.29 2.67 -4.04
N TYR A 140 0.97 2.50 -3.99
CA TYR A 140 0.15 2.71 -2.80
C TYR A 140 -0.40 1.36 -2.34
N LEU A 141 -0.36 1.13 -1.02
CA LEU A 141 -1.07 0.02 -0.38
C LEU A 141 -2.17 0.59 0.50
N PHE A 142 -3.40 0.14 0.33
CA PHE A 142 -4.60 0.58 1.02
C PHE A 142 -5.09 -0.49 1.97
N PHE A 143 -5.50 -0.08 3.16
CA PHE A 143 -5.88 -0.97 4.25
C PHE A 143 -7.27 -0.63 4.79
N THR A 144 -8.07 -1.67 5.01
CA THR A 144 -9.42 -1.54 5.60
C THR A 144 -9.68 -2.62 6.63
N GLY A 145 -10.51 -2.28 7.63
CA GLY A 145 -10.98 -3.19 8.66
C GLY A 145 -10.82 -2.54 10.04
N VAL A 146 -11.89 -2.53 10.85
CA VAL A 146 -11.83 -1.91 12.19
C VAL A 146 -10.83 -2.64 13.06
N GLY A 147 -9.88 -1.89 13.61
CA GLY A 147 -8.83 -2.47 14.44
C GLY A 147 -8.03 -3.54 13.69
N ALA A 148 -7.98 -3.50 12.35
CA ALA A 148 -7.11 -4.41 11.61
C ALA A 148 -5.66 -3.99 11.85
N ILE A 149 -4.84 -4.94 12.30
CA ILE A 149 -3.38 -4.82 12.26
C ILE A 149 -2.93 -5.59 11.02
N THR A 150 -2.28 -4.91 10.10
CA THR A 150 -1.62 -5.54 8.95
C THR A 150 -0.11 -5.38 9.07
N ASN A 151 0.61 -6.50 8.99
CA ASN A 151 2.05 -6.52 8.97
C ASN A 151 2.51 -6.82 7.53
N ILE A 152 3.05 -5.83 6.83
CA ILE A 152 3.68 -6.03 5.52
C ILE A 152 5.12 -6.50 5.74
N LYS A 153 5.46 -7.68 5.25
CA LYS A 153 6.78 -8.31 5.44
C LYS A 153 7.68 -8.17 4.22
N ILE A 154 7.10 -8.32 3.03
CA ILE A 154 7.82 -8.27 1.75
C ILE A 154 6.94 -7.56 0.73
N VAL A 155 7.56 -6.69 -0.07
CA VAL A 155 7.03 -6.26 -1.36
C VAL A 155 8.06 -6.62 -2.42
N ARG A 156 7.67 -7.34 -3.46
CA ARG A 156 8.56 -7.78 -4.54
C ARG A 156 7.90 -7.56 -5.89
N PHE A 157 8.69 -7.19 -6.88
CA PHE A 157 8.28 -7.21 -8.27
C PHE A 157 9.09 -8.25 -9.05
N ASP A 158 8.47 -8.90 -10.05
CA ASP A 158 9.17 -9.80 -10.97
C ASP A 158 9.00 -9.35 -12.43
#